data_AF-A0A661YDH7-F1
#
_entry.id   AF-A0A661YDH7-F1
#
_cell.length_a   1.000
_cell.length_b   1.000
_cell.length_c   1.000
_cell.angle_alpha   90.00
_cell.angle_beta   90.00
_cell.angle_gamma   90.00
#
_symmetry.space_group_name_H-M   'P 1'
#
loop_
_entity.id
_entity.type
_entity.pdbx_description
1 polymer ?
#
loop_
_entity_poly.entity_id
_entity_poly.type
_entity_poly.pdbx_seq_one_letter_code
_entity_poly.pdbx_strand_id
1 'polypeptide(L)'
;MNARISFLIIAVAMIAFSCGNSNIANNKEPDEPQKSLIIPKFNADSAYAYIEQQVNFGPRVPGTEAHAACASWLETTMKRFADTVIVQSFKARAYNGEVLRGKNIIASYNVENKKRVLLCAHWDSRPYADYDPDDSMHDTPIDGANDGASGVGVLIETARQFGLQHPDIGVDIVLFDLEDYGPPQD
;
A
#
# COMPACT_ATOMS: atom_id res chain seq x y z
N MET A 1 68.30 38.63 -25.47
CA MET A 1 68.08 37.18 -25.26
C MET A 1 67.54 36.84 -23.86
N ASN A 2 67.53 37.78 -22.91
CA ASN A 2 67.28 37.46 -21.50
C ASN A 2 65.80 37.59 -21.07
N ALA A 3 64.97 38.36 -21.78
CA ALA A 3 63.55 38.52 -21.42
C ALA A 3 62.67 37.31 -21.81
N ARG A 4 63.04 36.58 -22.88
CA ARG A 4 62.29 35.38 -23.33
C ARG A 4 62.59 34.15 -22.45
N ILE A 5 63.78 34.09 -21.84
CA ILE A 5 64.17 33.05 -20.89
C ILE A 5 63.50 33.29 -19.53
N SER A 6 63.40 34.55 -19.08
CA SER A 6 62.67 34.90 -17.85
C SER A 6 61.17 34.59 -17.92
N PHE A 7 60.53 34.76 -19.09
CA PHE A 7 59.11 34.43 -19.26
C PHE A 7 58.85 32.91 -19.26
N LEU A 8 59.81 32.12 -19.76
CA LEU A 8 59.72 30.65 -19.77
C LEU A 8 59.90 30.05 -18.36
N ILE A 9 60.74 30.66 -17.52
CA ILE A 9 60.99 30.21 -16.14
C ILE A 9 59.79 30.53 -15.22
N ILE A 10 59.11 31.66 -15.44
CA ILE A 10 57.91 32.04 -14.67
C ILE A 10 56.69 31.17 -15.05
N ALA A 11 56.57 30.80 -16.33
CA ALA A 11 55.50 29.90 -16.80
C ALA A 11 55.65 28.46 -16.27
N VAL A 12 56.87 27.96 -16.12
CA VAL A 12 57.14 26.62 -15.55
C VAL A 12 56.94 26.61 -14.03
N ALA A 13 57.20 27.71 -13.33
CA ALA A 13 56.98 27.83 -11.89
C ALA A 13 55.48 27.83 -11.49
N MET A 14 54.58 28.29 -12.36
CA MET A 14 53.13 28.27 -12.09
C MET A 14 52.46 26.90 -12.36
N ILE A 15 53.11 26.00 -13.08
CA ILE A 15 52.57 24.63 -13.32
C ILE A 15 52.94 23.67 -12.17
N ALA A 16 53.98 23.97 -11.39
CA ALA A 16 54.44 23.12 -10.30
C ALA A 16 53.65 23.25 -8.97
N PHE A 17 52.75 24.24 -8.84
CA PHE A 17 51.88 24.40 -7.66
C PHE A 17 50.47 23.84 -7.85
N SER A 18 50.17 23.23 -9.00
CA SER A 18 48.88 22.57 -9.26
C SER A 18 48.85 21.09 -8.89
N CYS A 19 49.76 20.65 -8.01
CA CYS A 19 49.55 19.42 -7.25
C CYS A 19 48.99 19.81 -5.89
N GLY A 20 47.70 20.17 -5.88
CA GLY A 20 46.91 20.14 -4.67
C GLY A 20 46.98 18.72 -4.13
N ASN A 21 47.67 18.56 -3.01
CA ASN A 21 47.66 17.33 -2.24
C ASN A 21 46.23 17.13 -1.74
N SER A 22 45.40 16.46 -2.54
CA SER A 22 44.18 15.83 -2.09
C SER A 22 44.59 14.65 -1.22
N ASN A 23 45.02 14.97 0.00
CA ASN A 23 44.61 14.17 1.14
C ASN A 23 43.09 14.18 1.06
N ILE A 24 42.54 13.19 0.37
CA ILE A 24 41.20 12.70 0.66
C ILE A 24 41.36 12.20 2.09
N ALA A 25 41.24 13.12 3.03
CA ALA A 25 40.80 12.78 4.36
C ALA A 25 39.55 11.95 4.09
N ASN A 26 39.65 10.65 4.32
CA ASN A 26 38.51 9.83 4.63
C ASN A 26 37.92 10.40 5.94
N ASN A 27 37.36 11.60 5.85
CA ASN A 27 36.26 12.01 6.69
C ASN A 27 35.12 11.10 6.24
N LYS A 28 35.16 9.86 6.74
CA LYS A 28 33.90 9.21 7.07
C LYS A 28 33.22 10.23 7.96
N GLU A 29 32.18 10.89 7.43
CA GLU A 29 31.20 11.51 8.30
C GLU A 29 30.92 10.51 9.43
N PRO A 30 30.81 10.95 10.69
CA PRO A 30 30.41 10.05 11.75
C PRO A 30 29.16 9.33 11.25
N ASP A 31 29.19 7.99 11.18
CA ASP A 31 28.00 7.20 10.91
C ASP A 31 26.95 7.72 11.90
N GLU A 32 25.97 8.49 11.41
CA GLU A 32 24.86 8.88 12.26
C GLU A 32 24.30 7.57 12.81
N PRO A 33 24.12 7.44 14.13
CA PRO A 33 23.67 6.20 14.72
C PRO A 33 22.38 5.79 14.02
N GLN A 34 22.47 4.78 13.17
CA GLN A 34 21.38 4.33 12.33
C GLN A 34 20.27 3.91 13.29
N LYS A 35 19.22 4.74 13.40
CA LYS A 35 18.10 4.50 14.33
C LYS A 35 17.62 3.07 14.08
N SER A 36 17.81 2.18 15.04
CA SER A 36 17.39 0.79 14.87
C SER A 36 15.87 0.77 14.80
N LEU A 37 15.33 0.58 13.59
CA LEU A 37 13.90 0.46 13.40
C LEU A 37 13.46 -0.93 13.86
N ILE A 38 12.59 -0.97 14.86
CA ILE A 38 11.91 -2.21 15.26
C ILE A 38 10.77 -2.40 14.27
N ILE A 39 10.92 -3.38 13.38
CA ILE A 39 9.90 -3.75 12.40
C ILE A 39 9.05 -4.87 13.02
N PRO A 40 7.73 -4.65 13.21
CA PRO A 40 6.84 -5.70 13.72
C PRO A 40 6.89 -6.95 12.82
N LYS A 41 6.83 -8.13 13.44
CA LYS A 41 6.81 -9.39 12.70
C LYS A 41 5.38 -9.68 12.23
N PHE A 42 5.16 -9.64 10.93
CA PHE A 42 3.91 -10.05 10.29
C PHE A 42 3.57 -11.52 10.61
N ASN A 43 2.30 -11.79 10.93
CA ASN A 43 1.80 -13.14 11.16
C ASN A 43 0.97 -13.64 9.97
N ALA A 44 1.55 -14.53 9.17
CA ALA A 44 0.90 -15.10 8.00
C ALA A 44 -0.35 -15.94 8.34
N ASP A 45 -0.35 -16.67 9.45
CA ASP A 45 -1.50 -17.49 9.86
C ASP A 45 -2.69 -16.60 10.23
N SER A 46 -2.43 -15.45 10.87
CA SER A 46 -3.46 -14.45 11.15
C SER A 46 -4.01 -13.83 9.87
N ALA A 47 -3.14 -13.45 8.93
CA ALA A 47 -3.56 -12.92 7.64
C ALA A 47 -4.43 -13.94 6.88
N TYR A 48 -4.02 -15.21 6.84
CA TYR A 48 -4.79 -16.28 6.21
C TYR A 48 -6.17 -16.46 6.85
N ALA A 49 -6.26 -16.44 8.19
CA ALA A 49 -7.55 -16.50 8.88
C ALA A 49 -8.48 -15.32 8.52
N TYR A 50 -7.94 -14.12 8.29
CA TYR A 50 -8.73 -12.99 7.81
C TYR A 50 -9.20 -13.17 6.36
N ILE A 51 -8.41 -13.82 5.50
CA ILE A 51 -8.83 -14.20 4.14
C ILE A 51 -9.98 -15.20 4.23
N GLU A 52 -9.79 -16.28 4.98
CA GLU A 52 -10.80 -17.33 5.18
C GLU A 52 -12.12 -16.76 5.70
N GLN A 53 -12.07 -15.85 6.68
CA GLN A 53 -13.28 -15.23 7.21
C GLN A 53 -14.06 -14.43 6.16
N GLN A 54 -13.38 -13.74 5.23
CA GLN A 54 -14.03 -13.02 4.14
C GLN A 54 -14.66 -13.99 3.13
N VAL A 55 -13.96 -15.08 2.82
CA VAL A 55 -14.43 -16.13 1.91
C VAL A 55 -15.65 -16.84 2.49
N ASN A 56 -15.68 -17.07 3.81
CA ASN A 56 -16.78 -17.74 4.51
C ASN A 56 -18.12 -16.98 4.48
N PHE A 57 -18.15 -15.69 4.13
CA PHE A 57 -19.41 -14.99 3.86
C PHE A 57 -20.04 -15.40 2.51
N GLY A 58 -19.28 -16.03 1.62
CA GLY A 58 -19.62 -16.23 0.21
C GLY A 58 -19.21 -15.03 -0.66
N PRO A 59 -19.41 -15.09 -1.99
CA PRO A 59 -19.10 -14.02 -2.94
C PRO A 59 -19.58 -12.64 -2.46
N ARG A 60 -18.65 -11.70 -2.25
CA ARG A 60 -18.95 -10.33 -1.78
C ARG A 60 -19.38 -9.44 -2.94
N VAL A 61 -20.37 -9.90 -3.71
CA VAL A 61 -20.92 -9.14 -4.83
C VAL A 61 -21.74 -7.97 -4.28
N PRO A 62 -21.52 -6.73 -4.76
CA PRO A 62 -22.27 -5.55 -4.32
C PRO A 62 -23.78 -5.74 -4.29
N GLY A 63 -24.41 -5.38 -3.18
CA GLY A 63 -25.87 -5.48 -2.99
C GLY A 63 -26.37 -6.83 -2.44
N THR A 64 -25.50 -7.83 -2.28
CA THR A 64 -25.84 -9.11 -1.64
C THR A 64 -25.75 -9.06 -0.10
N GLU A 65 -26.33 -10.07 0.57
CA GLU A 65 -26.19 -10.23 2.02
C GLU A 65 -24.74 -10.52 2.44
N ALA A 66 -24.00 -11.30 1.64
CA ALA A 66 -22.58 -11.60 1.87
C ALA A 66 -21.72 -10.33 1.86
N HIS A 67 -21.94 -9.45 0.88
CA HIS A 67 -21.27 -8.14 0.80
C HIS A 67 -21.60 -7.27 2.02
N ALA A 68 -22.88 -7.16 2.40
CA ALA A 68 -23.28 -6.38 3.56
C ALA A 68 -22.69 -6.92 4.89
N ALA A 69 -22.70 -8.24 5.07
CA ALA A 69 -22.14 -8.89 6.25
C ALA A 69 -20.61 -8.72 6.33
N CYS A 70 -19.92 -8.89 5.21
CA CYS A 70 -18.47 -8.68 5.12
C CYS A 70 -18.10 -7.23 5.41
N ALA A 71 -18.81 -6.24 4.84
CA ALA A 71 -18.57 -4.82 5.12
C ALA A 71 -18.68 -4.49 6.63
N SER A 72 -19.71 -5.01 7.30
CA SER A 72 -19.89 -4.83 8.75
C SER A 72 -18.79 -5.50 9.57
N TRP A 73 -18.34 -6.68 9.14
CA TRP A 73 -17.21 -7.37 9.77
C TRP A 73 -15.89 -6.62 9.57
N LEU A 74 -15.61 -6.12 8.36
CA LEU A 74 -14.42 -5.32 8.05
C LEU A 74 -14.39 -4.03 8.88
N GLU A 75 -15.51 -3.29 8.94
CA GLU A 75 -15.62 -2.09 9.76
C GLU A 75 -15.31 -2.39 11.24
N THR A 76 -15.92 -3.44 11.78
CA THR A 76 -15.72 -3.85 13.18
C THR A 76 -14.28 -4.28 13.42
N THR A 77 -13.68 -5.02 12.48
CA THR A 77 -12.31 -5.53 12.58
C THR A 77 -11.31 -4.39 12.54
N MET A 78 -11.42 -3.46 11.59
CA MET A 78 -10.53 -2.31 11.51
C MET A 78 -10.64 -1.40 12.75
N LYS A 79 -11.85 -1.23 13.31
CA LYS A 79 -12.08 -0.45 14.55
C LYS A 79 -11.38 -1.02 15.77
N ARG A 80 -11.03 -2.31 15.76
CA ARG A 80 -10.25 -2.92 16.85
C ARG A 80 -8.77 -2.55 16.82
N PHE A 81 -8.25 -2.11 15.67
CA PHE A 81 -6.81 -1.96 15.46
C PHE A 81 -6.39 -0.52 15.13
N ALA A 82 -7.27 0.27 14.50
CA ALA A 82 -6.96 1.63 14.06
C ALA A 82 -7.40 2.73 15.04
N ASP A 83 -6.73 3.88 14.98
CA ASP A 83 -7.08 5.08 15.78
C ASP A 83 -8.47 5.60 15.38
N THR A 84 -8.76 5.58 14.08
CA THR A 84 -9.98 6.12 13.51
C THR A 84 -10.40 5.27 12.32
N VAL A 85 -11.69 4.96 12.26
CA VAL A 85 -12.29 4.30 11.10
C VAL A 85 -13.43 5.14 10.56
N ILE A 86 -13.37 5.45 9.26
CA ILE A 86 -14.39 6.16 8.52
C ILE A 86 -14.96 5.19 7.48
N VAL A 87 -16.28 5.04 7.46
CA VAL A 87 -16.99 4.33 6.39
C VAL A 87 -17.54 5.37 5.42
N GLN A 88 -16.96 5.45 4.23
CA GLN A 88 -17.44 6.31 3.16
C GLN A 88 -18.46 5.53 2.33
N SER A 89 -19.74 5.78 2.59
CA SER A 89 -20.83 5.26 1.76
C SER A 89 -20.98 6.11 0.50
N PHE A 90 -21.14 5.46 -0.65
CA PHE A 90 -21.30 6.14 -1.94
C PHE A 90 -22.25 5.38 -2.87
N LYS A 91 -22.56 6.00 -4.01
CA LYS A 91 -23.27 5.37 -5.12
C LYS A 91 -22.44 5.53 -6.38
N ALA A 92 -22.35 4.47 -7.17
CA ALA A 92 -21.69 4.48 -8.47
C ALA A 92 -22.61 3.86 -9.53
N ARG A 93 -22.49 4.32 -10.78
CA ARG A 93 -23.19 3.72 -11.91
C ARG A 93 -22.26 2.68 -12.53
N ALA A 94 -22.71 1.43 -12.59
CA ALA A 94 -21.99 0.34 -13.24
C ALA A 94 -22.15 0.42 -14.78
N TYR A 95 -21.35 -0.38 -15.50
CA TYR A 95 -21.33 -0.42 -16.97
C TYR A 95 -22.71 -0.75 -17.57
N ASN A 96 -23.50 -1.58 -16.89
CA ASN A 96 -24.85 -2.00 -17.30
C ASN A 96 -25.95 -0.96 -16.97
N GLY A 97 -25.57 0.20 -16.42
CA GLY A 97 -26.49 1.26 -16.03
C GLY A 97 -27.09 1.12 -14.63
N GLU A 98 -26.86 0.01 -13.94
CA GLU A 98 -27.25 -0.20 -12.54
C GLU A 98 -26.60 0.83 -11.61
N VAL A 99 -27.30 1.24 -10.56
CA VAL A 99 -26.74 2.12 -9.52
C VAL A 99 -26.43 1.28 -8.30
N LEU A 100 -25.13 0.98 -8.12
CA LEU A 100 -24.61 0.24 -6.99
C LEU A 100 -24.40 1.15 -5.78
N ARG A 101 -24.50 0.56 -4.59
CA ARG A 101 -24.21 1.23 -3.32
C ARG A 101 -22.93 0.63 -2.75
N GLY A 102 -21.88 1.43 -2.69
CA GLY A 102 -20.58 1.01 -2.19
C GLY A 102 -20.24 1.58 -0.81
N LYS A 103 -19.27 0.97 -0.15
CA LYS A 103 -18.68 1.37 1.12
C LYS A 103 -17.16 1.22 1.09
N ASN A 104 -16.45 2.34 0.96
CA ASN A 104 -15.02 2.34 1.25
C ASN A 104 -14.82 2.35 2.76
N ILE A 105 -13.91 1.53 3.27
CA ILE A 105 -13.56 1.46 4.70
C ILE A 105 -12.15 2.02 4.86
N ILE A 106 -12.04 3.13 5.59
CA ILE A 106 -10.81 3.90 5.73
C ILE A 106 -10.38 3.83 7.18
N ALA A 107 -9.23 3.24 7.44
CA ALA A 107 -8.64 3.11 8.77
C ALA A 107 -7.35 3.91 8.85
N SER A 108 -7.31 4.89 9.74
CA SER A 108 -6.23 5.86 9.82
C SER A 108 -5.46 5.72 11.14
N TYR A 109 -4.15 5.95 11.05
CA TYR A 109 -3.19 5.96 12.15
C TYR A 109 -2.46 7.28 12.16
N ASN A 110 -2.16 7.79 13.36
CA ASN A 110 -1.41 9.04 13.56
C ASN A 110 -1.98 10.17 12.69
N VAL A 111 -3.29 10.43 12.86
CA VAL A 111 -4.13 11.21 11.94
C VAL A 111 -3.62 12.65 11.72
N GLU A 112 -3.00 13.25 12.74
CA GLU A 112 -2.46 14.62 12.68
C GLU A 112 -1.14 14.73 11.89
N ASN A 113 -0.48 13.60 11.60
CA ASN A 113 0.78 13.62 10.87
C ASN A 113 0.55 13.89 9.38
N LYS A 114 1.23 14.92 8.86
CA LYS A 114 1.12 15.35 7.46
C LYS A 114 1.90 14.48 6.47
N LYS A 115 2.90 13.72 6.94
CA LYS A 115 3.62 12.75 6.12
C LYS A 115 2.91 11.41 6.25
N ARG A 116 2.23 11.00 5.18
CA ARG A 116 1.34 9.85 5.18
C ARG A 116 1.69 8.86 4.08
N VAL A 117 1.41 7.59 4.35
CA VAL A 117 1.45 6.50 3.36
C VAL A 117 0.05 5.90 3.25
N LEU A 118 -0.41 5.70 2.02
CA LEU A 118 -1.63 4.98 1.72
C LEU A 118 -1.30 3.52 1.41
N LEU A 119 -1.97 2.61 2.08
CA LEU A 119 -2.04 1.20 1.74
C LEU A 119 -3.48 0.88 1.35
N CYS A 120 -3.69 0.14 0.27
CA CYS A 120 -5.05 -0.15 -0.18
C CYS A 120 -5.18 -1.51 -0.85
N ALA A 121 -6.40 -2.03 -0.80
CA ALA A 121 -6.87 -3.22 -1.51
C ALA A 121 -8.35 -3.01 -1.82
N HIS A 122 -8.88 -3.68 -2.84
CA HIS A 122 -10.32 -3.80 -3.01
C HIS A 122 -10.86 -4.96 -2.16
N TRP A 123 -12.15 -4.96 -1.80
CA TRP A 123 -12.74 -6.00 -0.94
C TRP A 123 -13.98 -6.68 -1.51
N ASP A 124 -14.59 -6.14 -2.55
CA ASP A 124 -15.69 -6.79 -3.25
C ASP A 124 -15.21 -8.01 -4.05
N SER A 125 -16.12 -8.68 -4.73
CA SER A 125 -15.76 -9.80 -5.61
C SER A 125 -16.60 -9.78 -6.86
N ARG A 126 -15.98 -10.21 -7.96
CA ARG A 126 -16.64 -10.27 -9.27
C ARG A 126 -17.97 -11.02 -9.21
N PRO A 127 -19.03 -10.46 -9.83
CA PRO A 127 -20.28 -11.19 -10.06
C PRO A 127 -20.16 -12.25 -11.17
N TYR A 128 -19.02 -12.33 -11.88
CA TYR A 128 -18.81 -13.16 -13.05
C TYR A 128 -17.52 -13.98 -12.93
N ALA A 129 -17.53 -15.21 -13.44
CA ALA A 129 -16.35 -16.04 -13.67
C ALA A 129 -16.10 -16.10 -15.18
N ASP A 130 -16.02 -14.93 -15.80
CA ASP A 130 -16.09 -14.68 -17.24
C ASP A 130 -14.87 -15.15 -18.05
N TYR A 131 -13.84 -15.64 -17.36
CA TYR A 131 -12.68 -16.32 -17.93
C TYR A 131 -12.60 -17.82 -17.56
N ASP A 132 -13.66 -18.37 -16.94
CA ASP A 132 -13.71 -19.80 -16.62
C ASP A 132 -13.67 -20.63 -17.93
N PRO A 133 -12.92 -21.76 -17.99
CA PRO A 133 -12.91 -22.61 -19.16
C PRO A 133 -14.27 -23.29 -19.46
N ASP A 134 -15.18 -23.36 -18.49
CA ASP A 134 -16.55 -23.79 -18.68
C ASP A 134 -17.46 -22.56 -18.88
N ASP A 135 -17.93 -22.36 -20.11
CA ASP A 135 -18.82 -21.24 -20.47
C ASP A 135 -20.09 -21.18 -19.61
N SER A 136 -20.55 -22.31 -19.05
CA SER A 136 -21.72 -22.32 -18.18
C SER A 136 -21.48 -21.64 -16.82
N MET A 137 -20.22 -21.40 -16.47
CA MET A 137 -19.81 -20.74 -15.23
C MET A 137 -19.68 -19.22 -15.37
N HIS A 138 -19.68 -18.65 -16.58
CA HIS A 138 -19.34 -17.24 -16.80
C HIS A 138 -20.23 -16.24 -16.04
N ASP A 139 -21.50 -16.58 -15.82
CA ASP A 139 -22.45 -15.75 -15.05
C ASP A 139 -22.46 -16.07 -13.54
N THR A 140 -21.47 -16.82 -13.04
CA THR A 140 -21.36 -17.23 -11.63
C THR A 140 -20.41 -16.32 -10.86
N PRO A 141 -20.80 -15.79 -9.69
CA PRO A 141 -19.89 -15.03 -8.83
C PRO A 141 -18.69 -15.85 -8.33
N ILE A 142 -17.53 -15.21 -8.23
CA ILE A 142 -16.31 -15.85 -7.72
C ILE A 142 -16.13 -15.65 -6.21
N ASP A 143 -15.43 -16.59 -5.59
CA ASP A 143 -15.08 -16.54 -4.17
C ASP A 143 -14.07 -15.45 -3.81
N GLY A 144 -13.41 -14.78 -4.76
CA GLY A 144 -12.55 -13.62 -4.50
C GLY A 144 -11.46 -13.85 -3.43
N ALA A 145 -11.01 -15.10 -3.25
CA ALA A 145 -10.09 -15.44 -2.17
C ALA A 145 -8.72 -14.79 -2.38
N ASN A 146 -8.22 -14.83 -3.62
CA ASN A 146 -7.00 -14.15 -4.01
C ASN A 146 -7.25 -12.74 -4.54
N ASP A 147 -8.29 -12.58 -5.36
CA ASP A 147 -8.69 -11.29 -5.92
C ASP A 147 -9.72 -10.61 -5.01
N GLY A 148 -9.26 -9.68 -4.20
CA GLY A 148 -10.01 -9.06 -3.10
C GLY A 148 -9.48 -9.50 -1.73
N ALA A 149 -9.94 -10.67 -1.24
CA ALA A 149 -9.74 -11.04 0.16
C ALA A 149 -8.27 -11.14 0.60
N SER A 150 -7.34 -11.53 -0.29
CA SER A 150 -5.92 -11.67 0.03
C SER A 150 -5.25 -10.34 0.43
N GLY A 151 -5.45 -9.30 -0.38
CA GLY A 151 -4.93 -7.96 -0.12
C GLY A 151 -5.52 -7.41 1.17
N VAL A 152 -6.82 -7.57 1.35
CA VAL A 152 -7.52 -7.16 2.57
C VAL A 152 -6.98 -7.90 3.80
N GLY A 153 -6.79 -9.22 3.72
CA GLY A 153 -6.27 -10.02 4.84
C GLY A 153 -4.86 -9.61 5.27
N VAL A 154 -3.98 -9.31 4.31
CA VAL A 154 -2.65 -8.73 4.57
C VAL A 154 -2.76 -7.36 5.25
N LEU A 155 -3.68 -6.51 4.81
CA LEU A 155 -3.87 -5.18 5.39
C LEU A 155 -4.51 -5.23 6.78
N ILE A 156 -5.39 -6.18 7.06
CA ILE A 156 -5.94 -6.39 8.42
C ILE A 156 -4.84 -6.85 9.39
N GLU A 157 -3.98 -7.79 8.98
CA GLU A 157 -2.85 -8.19 9.82
C GLU A 157 -1.86 -7.02 10.02
N THR A 158 -1.61 -6.24 8.97
CA THR A 158 -0.78 -5.03 9.07
C THR A 158 -1.40 -4.02 10.04
N ALA A 159 -2.72 -3.79 9.96
CA ALA A 159 -3.47 -2.97 10.90
C ALA A 159 -3.31 -3.47 12.35
N ARG A 160 -3.43 -4.78 12.57
CA ARG A 160 -3.22 -5.39 13.90
C ARG A 160 -1.83 -5.10 14.44
N GLN A 161 -0.79 -5.17 13.59
CA GLN A 161 0.58 -4.84 13.99
C GLN A 161 0.74 -3.36 14.33
N PHE A 162 0.13 -2.45 13.57
CA PHE A 162 0.12 -1.02 13.90
C PHE A 162 -0.60 -0.72 15.21
N GLY A 163 -1.69 -1.42 15.53
CA GLY A 163 -2.37 -1.28 16.83
C GLY A 163 -1.54 -1.77 18.02
N LEU A 164 -0.57 -2.67 17.79
CA LEU A 164 0.38 -3.11 18.82
C LEU A 164 1.59 -2.16 18.93
N GLN A 165 2.08 -1.68 17.80
CA GLN A 165 3.21 -0.76 17.71
C GLN A 165 2.89 0.31 16.66
N HIS A 166 2.48 1.49 17.13
CA HIS A 166 2.07 2.59 16.26
C HIS A 166 3.20 3.03 15.31
N PRO A 167 2.87 3.35 14.05
CA PRO A 167 3.82 3.93 13.12
C PRO A 167 4.18 5.38 13.51
N ASP A 168 5.46 5.73 13.37
CA ASP A 168 5.96 7.11 13.56
C ASP A 168 5.37 8.09 12.50
N ILE A 169 4.94 7.56 11.34
CA ILE A 169 4.30 8.32 10.25
C ILE A 169 2.78 8.18 10.27
N GLY A 170 2.08 9.04 9.53
CA GLY A 170 0.68 8.82 9.24
C GLY A 170 0.52 7.61 8.30
N VAL A 171 -0.46 6.75 8.58
CA VAL A 171 -0.80 5.65 7.68
C VAL A 171 -2.32 5.63 7.50
N ASP A 172 -2.76 5.45 6.27
CA ASP A 172 -4.16 5.21 5.94
C ASP A 172 -4.24 3.86 5.23
N ILE A 173 -5.10 2.98 5.74
CA ILE A 173 -5.49 1.74 5.08
C ILE A 173 -6.88 1.98 4.48
N VAL A 174 -7.02 1.82 3.16
CA VAL A 174 -8.30 1.98 2.48
C VAL A 174 -8.69 0.68 1.80
N LEU A 175 -9.83 0.14 2.20
CA LEU A 175 -10.49 -0.99 1.54
C LEU A 175 -11.53 -0.41 0.58
N PHE A 176 -11.25 -0.48 -0.72
CA PHE A 176 -12.10 0.05 -1.78
C PHE A 176 -13.20 -0.95 -2.15
N ASP A 177 -14.39 -0.44 -2.42
CA ASP A 177 -15.55 -1.23 -2.86
C ASP A 177 -15.87 -0.94 -4.33
N LEU A 178 -16.58 -1.88 -4.97
CA LEU A 178 -17.02 -1.83 -6.37
C LEU A 178 -15.87 -1.80 -7.39
N GLU A 179 -14.71 -2.36 -7.05
CA GLU A 179 -13.57 -2.38 -7.98
C GLU A 179 -13.82 -3.36 -9.13
N ASP A 180 -14.37 -4.54 -8.83
CA ASP A 180 -14.44 -5.67 -9.75
C ASP A 180 -15.84 -5.84 -10.38
N TYR A 181 -16.55 -4.72 -10.57
CA TYR A 181 -17.85 -4.65 -11.24
C TYR A 181 -17.74 -4.05 -12.65
N GLY A 182 -16.62 -4.31 -13.32
CA GLY A 182 -16.39 -3.94 -14.72
C GLY A 182 -17.26 -4.76 -15.70
N PRO A 183 -17.26 -4.40 -16.99
CA PRO A 183 -17.85 -5.24 -18.03
C PRO A 183 -17.28 -6.67 -17.98
N PRO A 184 -18.08 -7.71 -18.28
CA PRO A 184 -17.56 -9.05 -18.53
C PRO A 184 -16.60 -9.05 -19.72
N GLN A 185 -15.55 -9.85 -19.64
CA GLN A 185 -14.53 -10.07 -20.67
C GLN A 185 -13.72 -8.81 -21.02
N ASP A 186 -13.64 -7.86 -20.08
CA ASP A 186 -12.72 -6.73 -20.12
C ASP A 186 -11.31 -7.13 -19.64
#